data_AF-A0A8C5CZX3-F1
#
_entry.id   AF-A0A8C5CZX3-F1
#
_cell.length_a   1.000
_cell.length_b   1.000
_cell.length_c   1.000
_cell.angle_alpha   90.00
_cell.angle_beta   90.00
_cell.angle_gamma   90.00
#
_symmetry.space_group_name_H-M   'P 1'
#
loop_
_entity.id
_entity.type
_entity.pdbx_description
1 polymer ?
#
loop_
_entity_poly.entity_id
_entity_poly.type
_entity_poly.pdbx_seq_one_letter_code
_entity_poly.pdbx_strand_id
1 'polypeptide(L)'
;MGRGLCTPVNRGDKMAAPMSIVEEIRTRVILQEFGVKNVHTTDYPGNYPGYDDAWNMADFKKNFRIDIVDMDENTMEFDMVGIDASIANAFRRILLAEVPTMAVEKVFIYNNTSIVQDEILAHRLGLVPIKADPRLFEYRNEGEDDEEGSEIDTIKLQLKVKCSRNPRATKDSADPRELYLNHMVYSKDMKWLRPGQELDIVMHCVKGIGQDHAKFSPVATASYRLLPEISLLETVEGEKKRGAEHLCLLRGCRGQNICILKYVACLK
;
A
#
# COMPACT_ATOMS: atom_id res chain seq x y z
N MET A 1 9.48 1.37 82.69
CA MET A 1 10.15 2.09 81.58
C MET A 1 10.45 1.07 80.49
N GLY A 2 9.94 1.08 79.27
CA GLY A 2 8.81 1.72 78.61
C GLY A 2 8.47 0.78 77.43
N ARG A 3 7.19 0.43 77.24
CA ARG A 3 6.76 -0.37 76.08
C ARG A 3 6.81 0.54 74.85
N GLY A 4 7.69 0.24 73.91
CA GLY A 4 7.75 0.93 72.62
C GLY A 4 6.51 0.61 71.79
N LEU A 5 5.58 1.55 71.71
CA LEU A 5 4.47 1.53 70.77
C LEU A 5 5.03 1.76 69.36
N CYS A 6 5.04 0.73 68.52
CA CYS A 6 5.14 0.90 67.08
C CYS A 6 3.82 1.53 66.59
N THR A 7 3.83 2.83 66.34
CA THR A 7 2.75 3.50 65.61
C THR A 7 2.71 2.99 64.17
N PRO A 8 1.54 2.69 63.59
CA PRO A 8 1.45 2.30 62.19
C PRO A 8 1.82 3.50 61.33
N VAL A 9 2.88 3.34 60.53
CA VAL A 9 3.19 4.28 59.45
C VAL A 9 2.05 4.19 58.44
N ASN A 10 1.22 5.23 58.37
CA ASN A 10 0.29 5.44 57.28
C ASN A 10 1.07 5.43 55.96
N ARG A 11 1.07 4.29 55.26
CA ARG A 11 1.38 4.23 53.82
C ARG A 11 0.21 4.89 53.09
N GLY A 12 0.21 6.22 53.11
CA GLY A 12 -0.67 7.01 52.27
C GLY A 12 -0.36 6.73 50.80
N ASP A 13 -1.43 6.44 50.05
CA ASP A 13 -1.47 6.24 48.61
C ASP A 13 -0.67 7.30 47.84
N LYS A 14 0.56 6.96 47.44
CA LYS A 14 1.39 7.83 46.60
C LYS A 14 2.21 7.04 45.60
N MET A 15 1.58 6.19 44.77
CA MET A 15 2.26 5.58 43.60
C MET A 15 1.33 5.33 42.39
N ALA A 16 0.20 6.04 42.26
CA ALA A 16 -0.59 6.01 41.04
C ALA A 16 -0.35 7.30 40.25
N ALA A 17 0.05 7.19 38.98
CA ALA A 17 0.03 8.32 38.07
C ALA A 17 -1.40 8.89 37.99
N PRO A 18 -1.60 10.21 37.83
CA PRO A 18 -2.93 10.78 37.68
C PRO A 18 -3.63 10.16 36.46
N MET A 19 -4.93 9.88 36.59
CA MET A 19 -5.74 9.17 35.58
C MET A 19 -5.66 9.79 34.19
N SER A 20 -5.55 11.11 34.08
CA SER A 20 -5.40 11.83 32.81
C SER A 20 -4.10 11.49 32.06
N ILE A 21 -3.00 11.29 32.80
CA ILE A 21 -1.72 10.88 32.19
C ILE A 21 -1.80 9.43 31.70
N VAL A 22 -2.51 8.56 32.44
CA VAL A 22 -2.71 7.17 32.03
C VAL A 22 -3.53 7.10 30.75
N GLU A 23 -4.61 7.87 30.62
CA GLU A 23 -5.40 7.96 29.40
C GLU A 23 -4.58 8.49 28.22
N GLU A 24 -3.75 9.50 28.43
CA GLU A 24 -2.87 10.07 27.40
C GLU A 24 -1.85 9.04 26.90
N ILE A 25 -1.23 8.26 27.80
CA ILE A 25 -0.28 7.20 27.44
C ILE A 25 -0.95 6.12 26.59
N ARG A 26 -2.20 5.77 26.90
CA ARG A 26 -2.93 4.68 26.23
C ARG A 26 -3.49 5.07 24.86
N THR A 27 -3.89 6.33 24.71
CA THR A 27 -4.68 6.76 23.55
C THR A 27 -3.91 7.60 22.55
N ARG A 28 -2.78 8.22 22.95
CA ARG A 28 -2.09 9.22 22.12
C ARG A 28 -0.61 8.93 21.97
N VAL A 29 -0.16 8.92 20.71
CA VAL A 29 1.25 8.99 20.33
C VAL A 29 1.66 10.46 20.27
N ILE A 30 2.66 10.87 21.08
CA ILE A 30 3.05 12.28 21.22
C ILE A 30 4.35 12.53 20.46
N LEU A 31 4.33 13.52 19.57
CA LEU A 31 5.50 14.01 18.85
C LEU A 31 6.19 15.10 19.69
N GLN A 32 7.45 14.89 20.05
CA GLN A 32 8.31 15.88 20.71
C GLN A 32 9.45 16.31 19.77
N GLU A 33 10.15 17.40 20.09
CA GLU A 33 11.27 17.92 19.29
C GLU A 33 12.37 16.88 19.03
N PHE A 34 12.68 16.05 20.04
CA PHE A 34 13.78 15.08 19.98
C PHE A 34 13.34 13.63 19.80
N GLY A 35 12.04 13.35 19.66
CA GLY A 35 11.55 11.97 19.53
C GLY A 35 10.05 11.79 19.71
N VAL A 36 9.60 10.55 19.59
CA VAL A 36 8.18 10.18 19.72
C VAL A 36 7.97 9.42 21.03
N LYS A 37 6.92 9.77 21.78
CA LYS A 37 6.48 9.08 23.00
C LYS A 37 5.24 8.23 22.73
N ASN A 38 5.05 7.20 23.57
CA ASN A 38 3.88 6.30 23.57
C ASN A 38 3.69 5.54 22.25
N VAL A 39 4.78 5.02 21.68
CA VAL A 39 4.75 4.33 20.37
C VAL A 39 4.16 2.91 20.45
N HIS A 40 4.16 2.31 21.64
CA HIS A 40 3.71 0.93 21.85
C HIS A 40 2.23 0.88 22.23
N THR A 41 1.52 -0.12 21.70
CA THR A 41 0.18 -0.46 22.18
C THR A 41 0.29 -1.07 23.58
N THR A 42 -0.51 -0.58 24.52
CA THR A 42 -0.44 -0.94 25.96
C THR A 42 -1.78 -1.38 26.53
N ASP A 43 -2.81 -1.50 25.70
CA ASP A 43 -4.18 -1.93 26.00
C ASP A 43 -4.30 -3.46 26.16
N TYR A 44 -3.40 -4.04 26.94
CA TYR A 44 -3.41 -5.47 27.28
C TYR A 44 -3.84 -5.68 28.73
N PRO A 45 -4.55 -6.78 29.03
CA PRO A 45 -5.03 -7.06 30.38
C PRO A 45 -3.89 -7.13 31.38
N GLY A 46 -4.00 -6.39 32.48
CA GLY A 46 -3.01 -6.35 33.56
C GLY A 46 -1.98 -5.22 33.48
N ASN A 47 -1.99 -4.40 32.42
CA ASN A 47 -1.06 -3.27 32.30
C ASN A 47 -1.46 -2.07 33.18
N TYR A 48 -2.75 -1.81 33.36
CA TYR A 48 -3.25 -0.66 34.10
C TYR A 48 -4.22 -1.06 35.23
N PRO A 49 -4.05 -0.51 36.44
CA PRO A 49 -5.00 -0.75 37.52
C PRO A 49 -6.32 -0.02 37.23
N GLY A 50 -7.45 -0.72 37.39
CA GLY A 50 -8.79 -0.13 37.24
C GLY A 50 -9.36 -0.15 35.81
N TYR A 51 -8.63 -0.69 34.84
CA TYR A 51 -9.12 -0.92 33.48
C TYR A 51 -9.26 -2.42 33.20
N ASP A 52 -10.37 -2.79 32.56
CA ASP A 52 -10.58 -4.13 32.03
C ASP A 52 -10.31 -4.13 30.53
N ASP A 53 -9.08 -4.49 30.17
CA ASP A 53 -8.61 -4.58 28.79
C ASP A 53 -8.70 -6.02 28.25
N ALA A 54 -9.55 -6.86 28.87
CA ALA A 54 -9.84 -8.18 28.35
C ALA A 54 -10.55 -8.09 26.99
N TRP A 55 -10.25 -9.03 26.09
CA TRP A 55 -10.83 -9.05 24.76
C TRP A 55 -12.35 -9.28 24.82
N ASN A 56 -13.11 -8.30 24.34
CA ASN A 56 -14.57 -8.39 24.20
C ASN A 56 -15.02 -8.05 22.77
N MET A 57 -15.65 -9.03 22.11
CA MET A 57 -16.17 -8.89 20.74
C MET A 57 -17.29 -7.84 20.64
N ALA A 58 -18.12 -7.70 21.68
CA ALA A 58 -19.23 -6.74 21.67
C ALA A 58 -18.72 -5.30 21.67
N ASP A 59 -17.69 -5.02 22.46
CA ASP A 59 -17.07 -3.69 22.56
C ASP A 59 -16.31 -3.35 21.28
N PHE A 60 -15.58 -4.32 20.72
CA PHE A 60 -14.92 -4.16 19.42
C PHE A 60 -15.93 -3.81 18.32
N LYS A 61 -17.04 -4.55 18.22
CA LYS A 61 -18.07 -4.31 17.21
C LYS A 61 -18.74 -2.95 17.35
N LYS A 62 -18.88 -2.43 18.58
CA LYS A 62 -19.46 -1.11 18.86
C LYS A 62 -18.51 0.03 18.46
N ASN A 63 -17.21 -0.18 18.65
CA ASN A 63 -16.20 0.86 18.44
C ASN A 63 -15.65 0.89 17.00
N PHE A 64 -15.66 -0.25 16.31
CA PHE A 64 -15.12 -0.36 14.95
C PHE A 64 -16.01 0.35 13.92
N ARG A 65 -15.44 1.30 13.18
CA ARG A 65 -16.10 1.95 12.04
C ARG A 65 -15.11 2.22 10.91
N ILE A 66 -15.63 2.27 9.69
CA ILE A 66 -14.88 2.59 8.48
C ILE A 66 -15.58 3.75 7.78
N ASP A 67 -14.86 4.84 7.56
CA ASP A 67 -15.37 6.04 6.90
C ASP A 67 -14.59 6.23 5.58
N ILE A 68 -15.26 6.16 4.44
CA ILE A 68 -14.61 6.36 3.13
C ILE A 68 -14.53 7.87 2.87
N VAL A 69 -13.31 8.38 2.71
CA VAL A 69 -13.05 9.82 2.50
C VAL A 69 -13.13 10.15 1.01
N ASP A 70 -12.47 9.36 0.18
CA ASP A 70 -12.38 9.59 -1.27
C ASP A 70 -12.26 8.28 -2.04
N MET A 71 -12.83 8.24 -3.24
CA MET A 71 -12.82 7.06 -4.10
C MET A 71 -12.83 7.46 -5.57
N ASP A 72 -11.71 7.20 -6.25
CA ASP A 72 -11.53 7.33 -7.68
C ASP A 72 -11.44 5.95 -8.36
N GLU A 73 -11.23 5.93 -9.68
CA GLU A 73 -11.04 4.69 -10.45
C GLU A 73 -9.84 3.86 -9.99
N ASN A 74 -8.73 4.53 -9.64
CA ASN A 74 -7.45 3.88 -9.27
C ASN A 74 -7.01 4.18 -7.84
N THR A 75 -7.65 5.11 -7.14
CA THR A 75 -7.25 5.55 -5.79
C THR A 75 -8.41 5.43 -4.82
N MET A 76 -8.13 4.94 -3.61
CA MET A 76 -9.10 4.87 -2.53
C MET A 76 -8.47 5.37 -1.24
N GLU A 77 -9.12 6.34 -0.59
CA GLU A 77 -8.78 6.83 0.75
C GLU A 77 -9.92 6.53 1.73
N PHE A 78 -9.61 5.81 2.81
CA PHE A 78 -10.57 5.51 3.87
C PHE A 78 -9.92 5.53 5.25
N ASP A 79 -10.75 5.83 6.23
CA ASP A 79 -10.42 5.95 7.64
C ASP A 79 -10.90 4.69 8.37
N MET A 80 -9.98 3.96 9.03
CA MET A 80 -10.35 2.87 9.95
C MET A 80 -10.20 3.32 11.39
N VAL A 81 -11.26 3.13 12.18
CA VAL A 81 -11.36 3.53 13.58
C VAL A 81 -11.55 2.31 14.46
N GLY A 82 -10.84 2.28 15.59
CA GLY A 82 -11.03 1.24 16.62
C GLY A 82 -10.32 -0.08 16.30
N ILE A 83 -9.26 -0.03 15.49
CA ILE A 83 -8.42 -1.18 15.14
C ILE A 83 -6.99 -0.96 15.62
N ASP A 84 -6.32 -2.04 16.05
CA ASP A 84 -4.92 -1.98 16.42
C ASP A 84 -3.99 -1.88 15.18
N ALA A 85 -2.81 -1.29 15.38
CA ALA A 85 -1.81 -1.10 14.35
C ALA A 85 -1.31 -2.43 13.76
N SER A 86 -1.33 -3.53 14.51
CA SER A 86 -0.92 -4.86 14.04
C SER A 86 -1.80 -5.37 12.90
N ILE A 87 -3.13 -5.30 13.06
CA ILE A 87 -4.12 -5.75 12.06
C ILE A 87 -4.10 -4.82 10.85
N ALA A 88 -4.01 -3.51 11.10
CA ALA A 88 -3.84 -2.51 10.06
C ALA A 88 -2.60 -2.84 9.20
N ASN A 89 -1.44 -3.05 9.83
CA ASN A 89 -0.21 -3.41 9.11
C ASN A 89 -0.31 -4.77 8.42
N ALA A 90 -1.09 -5.72 8.96
CA ALA A 90 -1.37 -6.98 8.29
C ALA A 90 -2.09 -6.75 6.96
N PHE A 91 -3.17 -5.94 6.93
CA PHE A 91 -3.85 -5.59 5.68
C PHE A 91 -2.92 -4.92 4.68
N ARG A 92 -2.08 -3.99 5.14
CA ARG A 92 -1.07 -3.34 4.28
C ARG A 92 -0.12 -4.37 3.65
N ARG A 93 0.34 -5.35 4.42
CA ARG A 93 1.26 -6.40 3.94
C ARG A 93 0.58 -7.36 2.97
N ILE A 94 -0.66 -7.77 3.26
CA ILE A 94 -1.47 -8.63 2.39
C ILE A 94 -1.66 -7.95 1.04
N LEU A 95 -2.05 -6.67 1.01
CA LEU A 95 -2.23 -5.90 -0.22
C LEU A 95 -0.94 -5.79 -1.06
N LEU A 96 0.22 -5.72 -0.42
CA LEU A 96 1.51 -5.62 -1.10
C LEU A 96 2.05 -6.96 -1.61
N ALA A 97 1.79 -8.06 -0.90
CA ALA A 97 2.51 -9.31 -1.11
C ALA A 97 1.62 -10.53 -1.41
N GLU A 98 0.42 -10.62 -0.86
CA GLU A 98 -0.36 -11.88 -0.89
C GLU A 98 -1.54 -11.82 -1.87
N VAL A 99 -1.97 -10.64 -2.29
CA VAL A 99 -3.03 -10.52 -3.29
C VAL A 99 -2.49 -10.95 -4.66
N PRO A 100 -3.06 -11.98 -5.30
CA PRO A 100 -2.56 -12.48 -6.57
C PRO A 100 -2.96 -11.58 -7.73
N THR A 101 -2.10 -11.51 -8.74
CA THR A 101 -2.36 -10.80 -10.00
C THR A 101 -1.81 -11.58 -11.21
N MET A 102 -2.24 -11.17 -12.40
CA MET A 102 -1.72 -11.72 -13.67
C MET A 102 -0.56 -10.85 -14.17
N ALA A 103 0.58 -11.48 -14.42
CA ALA A 103 1.74 -10.79 -15.02
C ALA A 103 2.49 -11.72 -15.98
N VAL A 104 3.29 -11.14 -16.87
CA VAL A 104 4.14 -11.90 -17.81
C VAL A 104 5.26 -12.61 -17.05
N GLU A 105 5.43 -13.90 -17.32
CA GLU A 105 6.52 -14.70 -16.75
C GLU A 105 7.46 -15.24 -17.81
N LYS A 106 6.94 -15.91 -18.84
CA LYS A 106 7.76 -16.45 -19.93
C LYS A 106 7.59 -15.58 -21.17
N VAL A 107 8.70 -15.25 -21.79
CA VAL A 107 8.76 -14.47 -23.04
C VAL A 107 9.54 -15.29 -24.06
N PHE A 108 8.84 -15.76 -25.09
CA PHE A 108 9.41 -16.46 -26.22
C PHE A 108 9.70 -15.46 -27.32
N ILE A 109 10.99 -15.23 -27.59
CA ILE A 109 11.48 -14.29 -28.60
C ILE A 109 11.94 -15.11 -29.80
N TYR A 110 11.29 -14.93 -30.94
CA TYR A 110 11.66 -15.65 -32.17
C TYR A 110 12.68 -14.87 -32.99
N ASN A 111 12.56 -13.54 -33.04
CA ASN A 111 13.49 -12.68 -33.76
C ASN A 111 13.51 -11.26 -33.18
N ASN A 112 14.55 -10.93 -32.42
CA ASN A 112 14.83 -9.57 -31.98
C ASN A 112 16.03 -9.00 -32.76
N THR A 113 15.78 -7.97 -33.55
CA THR A 113 16.82 -7.21 -34.28
C THR A 113 17.01 -5.80 -33.69
N SER A 114 16.41 -5.52 -32.54
CA SER A 114 16.54 -4.25 -31.85
C SER A 114 17.87 -4.15 -31.11
N ILE A 115 18.21 -2.93 -30.67
CA ILE A 115 19.42 -2.66 -29.89
C ILE A 115 19.27 -3.15 -28.43
N VAL A 116 18.03 -3.31 -27.96
CA VAL A 116 17.73 -3.76 -26.59
C VAL A 116 17.96 -5.25 -26.51
N GLN A 117 18.78 -5.67 -25.54
CA GLN A 117 19.04 -7.08 -25.26
C GLN A 117 17.76 -7.80 -24.83
N ASP A 118 17.68 -9.09 -25.17
CA ASP A 118 16.51 -9.94 -24.94
C ASP A 118 16.11 -10.01 -23.47
N GLU A 119 17.09 -10.10 -22.56
CA GLU A 119 16.85 -10.18 -21.12
C GLU A 119 16.26 -8.87 -20.58
N ILE A 120 16.76 -7.74 -21.07
CA ILE A 120 16.26 -6.41 -20.67
C ILE A 120 14.86 -6.21 -21.22
N LEU A 121 14.59 -6.63 -22.46
CA LEU A 121 13.27 -6.57 -23.06
C LEU A 121 12.27 -7.42 -22.27
N ALA A 122 12.61 -8.68 -21.97
CA ALA A 122 11.77 -9.58 -21.20
C ALA A 122 11.48 -9.05 -19.79
N HIS A 123 12.48 -8.50 -19.09
CA HIS A 123 12.29 -7.90 -17.77
C HIS A 123 11.33 -6.71 -17.81
N ARG A 124 11.42 -5.85 -18.83
CA ARG A 124 10.51 -4.71 -18.99
C ARG A 124 9.09 -5.15 -19.30
N LEU A 125 8.91 -6.17 -20.14
CA LEU A 125 7.59 -6.75 -20.45
C LEU A 125 6.96 -7.40 -19.20
N GLY A 126 7.78 -7.99 -18.34
CA GLY A 126 7.37 -8.54 -17.04
C GLY A 126 6.75 -7.51 -16.09
N LEU A 127 7.13 -6.23 -16.18
CA LEU A 127 6.65 -5.16 -15.30
C LEU A 127 5.40 -4.45 -15.82
N VAL A 128 4.90 -4.79 -17.00
CA VAL A 128 3.67 -4.19 -17.55
C VAL A 128 2.46 -4.83 -16.87
N PRO A 129 1.63 -4.07 -16.16
CA PRO A 129 0.42 -4.61 -15.53
C PRO A 129 -0.60 -5.04 -16.60
N ILE A 130 -1.22 -6.20 -16.40
CA ILE A 130 -2.23 -6.75 -17.30
C ILE A 130 -3.60 -6.65 -16.63
N LYS A 131 -4.57 -6.05 -17.33
CA LYS A 131 -5.96 -5.97 -16.88
C LYS A 131 -6.69 -7.29 -17.16
N ALA A 132 -6.37 -8.32 -16.39
CA ALA A 132 -7.06 -9.61 -16.39
C ALA A 132 -7.46 -9.97 -14.95
N ASP A 133 -8.68 -10.45 -14.74
CA ASP A 133 -9.15 -10.81 -13.40
C ASP A 133 -8.49 -12.11 -12.93
N PRO A 134 -7.60 -12.08 -11.91
CA PRO A 134 -6.86 -13.25 -11.44
C PRO A 134 -7.75 -14.30 -10.76
N ARG A 135 -9.02 -14.00 -10.48
CA ARG A 135 -9.97 -14.94 -9.87
C ARG A 135 -10.48 -15.99 -10.86
N LEU A 136 -10.42 -15.69 -12.15
CA LEU A 136 -10.87 -16.59 -13.22
C LEU A 136 -9.80 -17.63 -13.58
N PHE A 137 -8.56 -17.44 -13.14
CA PHE A 137 -7.42 -18.28 -13.47
C PHE A 137 -6.94 -19.06 -12.25
N GLU A 138 -6.50 -20.29 -12.48
CA GLU A 138 -5.85 -21.13 -11.47
C GLU A 138 -4.34 -20.86 -11.42
N TYR A 139 -3.69 -21.30 -10.34
CA TYR A 139 -2.23 -21.28 -10.29
C TYR A 139 -1.68 -22.38 -11.18
N ARG A 140 -0.51 -22.12 -11.76
CA ARG A 140 0.20 -23.13 -12.53
C ARG A 140 0.79 -24.19 -11.61
N ASN A 141 0.56 -25.46 -11.90
CA ASN A 141 1.14 -26.57 -11.14
C ASN A 141 2.62 -26.73 -11.49
N GLU A 142 3.49 -26.88 -10.49
CA GLU A 142 4.90 -27.23 -10.68
C GLU A 142 5.00 -28.74 -11.00
N GLY A 143 4.92 -29.14 -12.28
CA GLY A 143 5.18 -30.55 -12.64
C GLY A 143 4.56 -31.12 -13.92
N GLU A 144 3.69 -30.42 -14.64
CA GLU A 144 3.12 -30.90 -15.93
C GLU A 144 3.45 -29.92 -17.06
N ASP A 145 4.16 -30.40 -18.09
CA ASP A 145 4.40 -29.75 -19.38
C ASP A 145 4.56 -28.20 -19.31
N ASP A 146 5.61 -27.76 -18.59
CA ASP A 146 5.91 -26.36 -18.24
C ASP A 146 6.02 -25.38 -19.44
N GLU A 147 5.98 -25.87 -20.67
CA GLU A 147 6.11 -25.07 -21.89
C GLU A 147 4.75 -24.68 -22.48
N GLU A 148 3.74 -25.54 -22.41
CA GLU A 148 2.40 -25.28 -22.97
C GLU A 148 1.39 -25.06 -21.85
N GLY A 149 1.26 -23.81 -21.42
CA GLY A 149 0.17 -23.41 -20.53
C GLY A 149 -1.20 -23.76 -21.13
N SER A 150 -2.10 -24.23 -20.28
CA SER A 150 -3.49 -24.52 -20.58
C SER A 150 -4.30 -23.23 -20.81
N GLU A 151 -5.56 -23.37 -21.22
CA GLU A 151 -6.49 -22.25 -21.39
C GLU A 151 -6.97 -21.67 -20.04
N ILE A 152 -6.84 -22.45 -18.97
CA ILE A 152 -7.37 -22.14 -17.62
C ILE A 152 -6.35 -21.37 -16.77
N ASP A 153 -5.05 -21.58 -17.01
CA ASP A 153 -3.95 -21.05 -16.19
C ASP A 153 -3.18 -19.92 -16.89
N THR A 154 -3.14 -19.89 -18.23
CA THR A 154 -2.27 -18.96 -18.97
C THR A 154 -2.97 -18.06 -19.98
N ILE A 155 -2.48 -16.83 -20.08
CA ILE A 155 -2.87 -15.88 -21.14
C ILE A 155 -1.68 -15.69 -22.09
N LYS A 156 -1.89 -15.99 -23.38
CA LYS A 156 -0.89 -15.78 -24.44
C LYS A 156 -1.08 -14.42 -25.09
N LEU A 157 -0.09 -13.54 -24.96
CA LEU A 157 -0.03 -12.23 -25.60
C LEU A 157 1.04 -12.23 -26.69
N GLN A 158 0.77 -11.55 -27.81
CA GLN A 158 1.71 -11.40 -28.91
C GLN A 158 2.06 -9.94 -29.13
N LEU A 159 3.35 -9.67 -29.31
CA LEU A 159 3.84 -8.37 -29.71
C LEU A 159 4.49 -8.47 -31.10
N LYS A 160 3.84 -7.83 -32.07
CA LYS A 160 4.24 -7.84 -33.47
C LYS A 160 4.44 -6.41 -33.99
N VAL A 161 5.66 -5.91 -33.93
CA VAL A 161 5.99 -4.55 -34.39
C VAL A 161 7.16 -4.57 -35.35
N LYS A 162 6.97 -3.93 -36.51
CA LYS A 162 8.03 -3.65 -37.49
C LYS A 162 8.13 -2.15 -37.70
N CYS A 163 9.30 -1.59 -37.40
CA CYS A 163 9.61 -0.21 -37.72
C CYS A 163 9.89 -0.07 -39.23
N SER A 164 9.33 0.96 -39.86
CA SER A 164 9.55 1.25 -41.28
C SER A 164 9.71 2.75 -41.50
N ARG A 165 10.46 3.12 -42.53
CA ARG A 165 10.60 4.53 -42.93
C ARG A 165 9.28 5.01 -43.55
N ASN A 166 8.78 6.13 -43.07
CA ASN A 166 7.53 6.71 -43.56
C ASN A 166 7.75 7.28 -44.97
N PRO A 167 7.02 6.79 -46.00
CA PRO A 167 7.17 7.29 -47.36
C PRO A 167 6.61 8.71 -47.55
N ARG A 168 5.76 9.19 -46.63
CA ARG A 168 5.14 10.53 -46.68
C ARG A 168 5.97 11.60 -45.96
N ALA A 169 7.10 11.24 -45.36
CA ALA A 169 7.92 12.18 -44.62
C ALA A 169 8.58 13.20 -45.57
N THR A 170 8.54 14.47 -45.18
CA THR A 170 9.34 15.53 -45.80
C THR A 170 10.84 15.22 -45.63
N LYS A 171 11.67 15.57 -46.62
CA LYS A 171 13.12 15.26 -46.56
C LYS A 171 13.87 16.11 -45.53
N ASP A 172 13.28 17.22 -45.09
CA ASP A 172 13.92 18.23 -44.24
C ASP A 172 13.50 18.14 -42.76
N SER A 173 12.51 17.30 -42.42
CA SER A 173 12.07 17.09 -41.04
C SER A 173 13.07 16.23 -40.27
N ALA A 174 13.60 16.74 -39.15
CA ALA A 174 14.52 16.02 -38.27
C ALA A 174 13.82 15.12 -37.24
N ASP A 175 12.51 15.25 -37.08
CA ASP A 175 11.75 14.56 -36.05
C ASP A 175 11.55 13.07 -36.37
N PRO A 176 12.02 12.14 -35.51
CA PRO A 176 11.86 10.70 -35.73
C PRO A 176 10.40 10.24 -35.85
N ARG A 177 9.47 11.00 -35.26
CA ARG A 177 8.02 10.71 -35.30
C ARG A 177 7.41 10.86 -36.69
N GLU A 178 7.95 11.75 -37.50
CA GLU A 178 7.48 11.96 -38.88
C GLU A 178 8.22 11.02 -39.85
N LEU A 179 9.52 10.82 -39.61
CA LEU A 179 10.42 10.00 -40.43
C LEU A 179 10.12 8.49 -40.36
N TYR A 180 9.69 7.98 -39.21
CA TYR A 180 9.56 6.55 -38.96
C TYR A 180 8.20 6.16 -38.39
N LEU A 181 7.59 5.14 -38.98
CA LEU A 181 6.37 4.49 -38.48
C LEU A 181 6.75 3.44 -37.44
N ASN A 182 6.02 3.42 -36.32
CA ASN A 182 6.19 2.45 -35.22
C ASN A 182 7.61 2.40 -34.62
N HIS A 183 8.30 3.55 -34.58
CA HIS A 183 9.59 3.66 -33.90
C HIS A 183 9.46 3.61 -32.37
N MET A 184 8.27 3.89 -31.82
CA MET A 184 7.91 3.68 -30.42
C MET A 184 6.95 2.51 -30.31
N VAL A 185 7.29 1.55 -29.45
CA VAL A 185 6.44 0.40 -29.11
C VAL A 185 5.69 0.74 -27.82
N TYR A 186 4.36 0.57 -27.86
CA TYR A 186 3.50 0.85 -26.73
C TYR A 186 2.73 -0.40 -26.30
N SER A 187 2.22 -0.41 -25.06
CA SER A 187 1.40 -1.51 -24.54
C SER A 187 0.16 -1.82 -25.38
N LYS A 188 -0.37 -0.84 -26.13
CA LYS A 188 -1.49 -1.01 -27.07
C LYS A 188 -1.18 -1.93 -28.26
N ASP A 189 0.11 -2.12 -28.58
CA ASP A 189 0.54 -2.93 -29.72
C ASP A 189 0.56 -4.42 -29.36
N MET A 190 0.38 -4.77 -28.08
CA MET A 190 0.17 -6.13 -27.60
C MET A 190 -1.23 -6.60 -27.99
N LYS A 191 -1.31 -7.77 -28.65
CA LYS A 191 -2.57 -8.39 -29.04
C LYS A 191 -2.73 -9.71 -28.32
N TRP A 192 -3.93 -9.94 -27.79
CA TRP A 192 -4.28 -11.26 -27.28
C TRP A 192 -4.42 -12.23 -28.45
N LEU A 193 -3.67 -13.33 -28.40
CA LEU A 193 -3.66 -14.32 -29.46
C LEU A 193 -4.79 -15.33 -29.28
N ARG A 194 -5.46 -15.64 -30.39
CA ARG A 194 -6.02 -16.97 -30.65
C ARG A 194 -5.08 -17.67 -31.63
N PRO A 195 -4.91 -19.00 -31.61
CA PRO A 195 -3.87 -19.68 -32.39
C PRO A 195 -3.92 -19.33 -33.90
N GLY A 196 -2.79 -18.83 -34.44
CA GLY A 196 -2.57 -18.57 -35.88
C GLY A 196 -1.74 -17.33 -36.29
N GLN A 197 -0.41 -17.50 -36.43
CA GLN A 197 0.58 -16.78 -37.29
C GLN A 197 1.20 -15.39 -36.95
N GLU A 198 2.40 -15.13 -37.54
CA GLU A 198 3.63 -14.65 -36.85
C GLU A 198 4.22 -13.28 -37.28
N LEU A 199 4.73 -12.51 -36.31
CA LEU A 199 6.13 -12.07 -36.13
C LEU A 199 6.19 -11.78 -34.63
N ASP A 200 7.03 -12.54 -33.96
CA ASP A 200 6.58 -13.22 -32.75
C ASP A 200 7.48 -12.89 -31.58
N ILE A 201 6.94 -12.08 -30.68
CA ILE A 201 7.22 -12.27 -29.27
C ILE A 201 5.93 -12.82 -28.69
N VAL A 202 5.98 -14.03 -28.15
CA VAL A 202 4.87 -14.66 -27.46
C VAL A 202 5.15 -14.61 -25.97
N MET A 203 4.23 -14.04 -25.22
CA MET A 203 4.33 -13.86 -23.77
C MET A 203 3.29 -14.74 -23.11
N HIS A 204 3.70 -15.54 -22.15
CA HIS A 204 2.79 -16.28 -21.28
C HIS A 204 2.64 -15.52 -19.97
N CYS A 205 1.40 -15.17 -19.66
CA CYS A 205 1.03 -14.51 -18.42
C CYS A 205 0.46 -15.56 -17.48
N VAL A 206 0.92 -15.55 -16.24
CA VAL A 206 0.51 -16.48 -15.20
C VAL A 206 -0.02 -15.71 -14.00
N LYS A 207 -0.75 -16.41 -13.16
CA LYS A 207 -1.14 -15.93 -11.84
C LYS A 207 0.01 -16.11 -10.85
N GLY A 208 0.34 -15.06 -10.11
CA GLY A 208 1.37 -15.09 -9.07
C GLY A 208 1.09 -14.09 -7.95
N ILE A 209 1.87 -14.19 -6.87
CA ILE A 209 1.76 -13.32 -5.70
C ILE A 209 2.91 -12.31 -5.64
N GLY A 210 2.65 -11.14 -5.03
CA GLY A 210 3.64 -10.07 -4.88
C GLY A 210 4.84 -10.47 -4.02
N GLN A 211 4.70 -11.47 -3.15
CA GLN A 211 5.77 -12.04 -2.34
C GLN A 211 6.87 -12.68 -3.20
N ASP A 212 6.51 -13.32 -4.32
CA ASP A 212 7.46 -13.99 -5.21
C ASP A 212 8.23 -12.97 -6.06
N HIS A 213 7.50 -11.99 -6.60
CA HIS A 213 8.10 -10.91 -7.39
C HIS A 213 7.22 -9.65 -7.37
N ALA A 214 7.84 -8.48 -7.25
CA ALA A 214 7.15 -7.18 -7.22
C ALA A 214 6.30 -6.85 -8.48
N LYS A 215 6.45 -7.65 -9.55
CA LYS A 215 5.63 -7.51 -10.77
C LYS A 215 4.18 -7.92 -10.54
N PHE A 216 3.96 -8.80 -9.57
CA PHE A 216 2.65 -9.27 -9.16
C PHE A 216 1.98 -8.37 -8.11
N SER A 217 2.61 -7.26 -7.69
CA SER A 217 1.96 -6.32 -6.75
C SER A 217 0.79 -5.60 -7.45
N PRO A 218 -0.47 -5.80 -6.98
CA PRO A 218 -1.66 -5.14 -7.56
C PRO A 218 -1.70 -3.65 -7.25
N VAL A 219 -1.09 -3.25 -6.15
CA VAL A 219 -1.03 -1.86 -5.71
C VAL A 219 0.27 -1.23 -6.18
N ALA A 220 0.20 0.04 -6.56
CA ALA A 220 1.36 0.89 -6.77
C ALA A 220 1.97 1.26 -5.41
N THR A 221 1.14 1.70 -4.48
CA THR A 221 1.52 1.91 -3.08
C THR A 221 0.31 1.70 -2.18
N ALA A 222 0.53 1.02 -1.05
CA ALA A 222 -0.44 0.87 0.02
C ALA A 222 0.23 1.31 1.32
N SER A 223 -0.27 2.38 1.91
CA SER A 223 0.29 2.95 3.13
C SER A 223 -0.82 3.42 4.05
N TYR A 224 -0.48 3.56 5.34
CA TYR A 224 -1.38 4.14 6.30
C TYR A 224 -0.65 5.16 7.18
N ARG A 225 -1.41 6.10 7.73
CA ARG A 225 -0.94 7.05 8.72
C ARG A 225 -1.97 7.19 9.84
N LEU A 226 -1.49 7.42 11.06
CA LEU A 226 -2.34 7.86 12.16
C LEU A 226 -2.82 9.29 11.88
N LEU A 227 -4.07 9.57 12.23
CA LEU A 227 -4.64 10.91 12.11
C LEU A 227 -4.01 11.83 13.15
N PRO A 228 -3.40 12.94 12.73
CA PRO A 228 -2.85 13.91 13.65
C PRO A 228 -3.97 14.68 14.34
N GLU A 229 -3.87 14.83 15.66
CA GLU A 229 -4.70 15.74 16.43
C GLU A 229 -3.80 16.81 17.04
N ILE A 230 -4.05 18.08 16.71
CA ILE A 230 -3.25 19.22 17.18
C ILE A 230 -4.11 20.03 18.16
N SER A 231 -3.70 20.04 19.43
CA SER A 231 -4.29 20.87 20.47
C SER A 231 -3.41 22.08 20.76
N LEU A 232 -4.01 23.26 20.81
CA LEU A 232 -3.35 24.49 21.25
C LEU A 232 -3.53 24.61 22.76
N LEU A 233 -2.41 24.61 23.50
CA LEU A 233 -2.43 24.72 24.97
C LEU A 233 -2.79 26.14 25.43
N GLU A 234 -2.42 27.15 24.65
CA GLU A 234 -2.65 28.56 24.94
C GLU A 234 -3.28 29.26 23.74
N THR A 235 -4.03 30.32 24.00
CA THR A 235 -4.62 31.17 22.96
C THR A 235 -3.53 31.97 22.25
N VAL A 236 -3.31 31.69 20.96
CA VAL A 236 -2.32 32.40 20.14
C VAL A 236 -2.99 33.52 19.34
N GLU A 237 -2.63 34.76 19.63
CA GLU A 237 -3.14 35.96 18.94
C GLU A 237 -2.08 36.67 18.08
N GLY A 238 -2.54 37.51 17.14
CA GLY A 238 -1.69 38.42 16.38
C GLY A 238 -0.76 37.76 15.35
N GLU A 239 0.47 38.25 15.24
CA GLU A 239 1.48 37.75 14.26
C GLU A 239 1.89 36.29 14.51
N LYS A 240 1.86 35.84 15.78
CA LYS A 240 2.15 34.45 16.15
C LYS A 240 1.15 33.47 15.54
N LYS A 241 -0.11 33.88 15.33
CA LYS A 241 -1.13 33.07 14.66
C LYS A 241 -0.78 32.85 13.18
N ARG A 242 -0.35 33.89 12.47
CA ARG A 242 0.05 33.78 11.06
C ARG A 242 1.28 32.89 10.87
N GLY A 243 2.24 32.98 11.80
CA GLY A 243 3.40 32.09 11.84
C GLY A 243 3.01 30.63 12.08
N ALA A 244 2.10 30.37 13.02
CA ALA A 244 1.60 29.02 13.32
C ALA A 244 0.78 28.42 12.16
N GLU A 245 -0.04 29.22 11.48
CA GLU A 245 -0.79 28.79 10.28
C GLU A 245 0.13 28.44 9.11
N HIS A 246 1.22 29.20 8.92
CA HIS A 246 2.20 28.90 7.88
C HIS A 246 3.03 27.64 8.20
N LEU A 247 3.31 27.40 9.49
CA LEU A 247 4.04 26.21 9.92
C LEU A 247 3.14 24.94 9.88
N CYS A 248 1.86 25.08 10.20
CA CYS A 248 0.89 24.00 10.18
C CYS A 248 0.23 23.88 8.80
N LEU A 249 0.93 23.23 7.86
CA LEU A 249 0.42 22.96 6.50
C LEU A 249 -0.77 21.98 6.45
N LEU A 250 -1.28 21.51 7.59
CA LEU A 250 -2.41 20.58 7.66
C LEU A 250 -3.75 21.34 7.51
N ARG A 251 -4.09 21.68 6.27
CA ARG A 251 -5.46 22.02 5.91
C ARG A 251 -6.39 20.84 6.25
N GLY A 252 -7.22 20.97 7.29
CA GLY A 252 -8.40 20.10 7.47
C GLY A 252 -8.52 19.27 8.76
N CYS A 253 -7.80 19.57 9.84
CA CYS A 253 -8.03 18.85 11.11
C CYS A 253 -9.31 19.34 11.80
N ARG A 254 -10.45 18.65 11.58
CA ARG A 254 -11.62 18.76 12.46
C ARG A 254 -11.41 17.83 13.65
N GLY A 255 -11.62 18.36 14.86
CA GLY A 255 -11.44 17.63 16.11
C GLY A 255 -12.36 16.41 16.20
N GLN A 256 -11.78 15.23 16.09
CA GLN A 256 -12.35 14.00 16.62
C GLN A 256 -11.24 13.22 17.30
N ASN A 257 -11.42 12.99 18.61
CA ASN A 257 -10.61 12.07 19.41
C ASN A 257 -10.90 10.67 18.89
N ILE A 258 -9.99 10.06 18.13
CA ILE A 258 -9.92 8.61 17.86
C ILE A 258 -8.67 8.36 17.00
N CYS A 259 -7.97 7.25 17.24
CA CYS A 259 -6.97 6.70 16.32
C CYS A 259 -7.62 6.37 14.97
N ILE A 260 -7.63 7.35 14.06
CA ILE A 260 -8.07 7.18 12.67
C ILE A 260 -6.83 6.78 11.87
N LEU A 261 -6.86 5.62 11.24
CA LEU A 261 -5.84 5.20 10.29
C LEU A 261 -6.32 5.58 8.88
N LYS A 262 -5.67 6.57 8.28
CA LYS A 262 -5.88 6.93 6.87
C LYS A 262 -5.15 5.94 6.00
N TYR A 263 -5.89 5.09 5.28
CA TYR A 263 -5.35 4.19 4.27
C TYR A 263 -5.44 4.85 2.91
N VAL A 264 -4.31 4.85 2.19
CA VAL A 264 -4.28 5.21 0.76
C VAL A 264 -3.80 3.98 0.00
N ALA A 265 -4.66 3.46 -0.85
CA ALA A 265 -4.33 2.41 -1.81
C ALA A 265 -4.46 2.97 -3.22
N CYS A 266 -3.37 2.90 -3.98
CA CYS A 266 -3.36 3.19 -5.41
C CYS A 266 -3.27 1.85 -6.16
N LEU A 267 -4.31 1.49 -6.90
CA LEU A 267 -4.40 0.30 -7.74
C LEU A 267 -3.67 0.54 -9.07
N LYS A 268 -3.03 -0.51 -9.60
CA LYS A 268 -2.41 -0.51 -10.94
C LYS A 268 -3.39 -0.89 -12.04
#